data_AF-A0A8T4TGA7-F1
#
_entry.id   AF-A0A8T4TGA7-F1
#
_cell.length_a   1.000
_cell.length_b   1.000
_cell.length_c   1.000
_cell.angle_alpha   90.00
_cell.angle_beta   90.00
_cell.angle_gamma   90.00
#
_symmetry.space_group_name_H-M   'P 1'
#
loop_
_entity.id
_entity.type
_entity.pdbx_description
1 polymer ?
#
loop_
_entity_poly.entity_id
_entity_poly.type
_entity_poly.pdbx_seq_one_letter_code
_entity_poly.pdbx_strand_id
1 'polypeptide(L)'
;MVKILMGCPTSSYHKYCINEYVNGIRGLTFSEKKAVLVDNSKDDNYFYLLKKLKIDVIKCTYSESARDRIVRSRNILRDIALNENYDYFS
;
A
#
# COMPACT_ATOMS: atom_id res chain seq x y z
N MET A 1 -21.62 -4.27 8.05
CA MET A 1 -20.60 -5.21 7.53
C MET A 1 -19.24 -4.65 7.89
N VAL A 2 -18.28 -5.52 8.21
CA VAL A 2 -16.93 -5.13 8.65
C VAL A 2 -16.09 -4.67 7.46
N LYS A 3 -15.59 -3.42 7.49
CA LYS A 3 -14.69 -2.84 6.48
C LYS A 3 -13.22 -3.03 6.86
N ILE A 4 -12.45 -3.61 5.95
CA ILE A 4 -11.03 -3.90 6.17
C ILE A 4 -10.16 -3.13 5.17
N LEU A 5 -9.22 -2.33 5.68
CA LEU A 5 -8.14 -1.74 4.88
C LEU A 5 -6.90 -2.62 4.99
N MET A 6 -6.38 -3.05 3.84
CA MET A 6 -5.10 -3.76 3.72
C MET A 6 -4.08 -2.77 3.16
N GLY A 7 -3.30 -2.17 4.06
CA GLY A 7 -2.38 -1.10 3.72
C GLY A 7 -0.92 -1.53 3.80
N CYS A 8 -0.18 -1.40 2.71
CA CYS A 8 1.21 -1.85 2.66
C CYS A 8 2.17 -0.77 2.13
N PRO A 9 3.09 -0.24 2.97
CA PRO A 9 4.27 0.46 2.49
C PRO A 9 5.15 -0.46 1.64
N THR A 10 5.54 -0.03 0.46
CA THR A 10 6.39 -0.79 -0.46
C THR A 10 7.41 0.11 -1.16
N SER A 11 8.38 -0.50 -1.82
CA SER A 11 9.46 0.19 -2.55
C SER A 11 9.99 -0.66 -3.69
N SER A 12 10.79 -0.06 -4.56
CA SER A 12 11.46 -0.73 -5.68
C SER A 12 12.31 -1.94 -5.25
N TYR A 13 12.84 -1.94 -4.03
CA TYR A 13 13.53 -3.10 -3.44
C TYR A 13 12.65 -4.36 -3.34
N HIS A 14 11.32 -4.22 -3.31
CA HIS A 14 10.35 -5.32 -3.24
C HIS A 14 9.76 -5.69 -4.61
N LYS A 15 10.32 -5.17 -5.71
CA LYS A 15 9.83 -5.45 -7.07
C LYS A 15 9.84 -6.95 -7.41
N TYR A 16 10.72 -7.73 -6.80
CA TYR A 16 10.87 -9.15 -7.08
C TYR A 16 9.67 -10.00 -6.66
N CYS A 17 8.83 -9.54 -5.71
CA CYS A 17 7.70 -10.32 -5.19
C CYS A 17 6.34 -9.64 -5.39
N ILE A 18 6.29 -8.52 -6.10
CA ILE A 18 5.10 -7.67 -6.13
C ILE A 18 3.92 -8.34 -6.85
N ASN A 19 4.18 -9.19 -7.84
CA ASN A 19 3.12 -9.90 -8.56
C ASN A 19 2.48 -10.95 -7.67
N GLU A 20 3.29 -11.77 -6.99
CA GLU A 20 2.85 -12.78 -6.03
C GLU A 20 2.10 -12.13 -4.87
N TYR A 21 2.61 -11.02 -4.35
CA TYR A 21 1.98 -10.26 -3.27
C TYR A 21 0.60 -9.75 -3.67
N VAL A 22 0.48 -9.09 -4.83
CA VAL A 22 -0.81 -8.59 -5.33
C VAL A 22 -1.78 -9.74 -5.63
N ASN A 23 -1.30 -10.87 -6.14
CA ASN A 23 -2.14 -12.05 -6.36
C ASN A 23 -2.63 -12.65 -5.03
N GLY A 24 -1.81 -12.66 -3.99
CA GLY A 24 -2.20 -13.07 -2.64
C GLY A 24 -3.34 -12.18 -2.10
N ILE A 25 -3.21 -10.86 -2.21
CA ILE A 25 -4.25 -9.91 -1.81
C ILE A 25 -5.57 -10.18 -2.56
N ARG A 26 -5.50 -10.44 -3.87
CA ARG A 26 -6.67 -10.75 -4.70
C ARG A 26 -7.36 -12.05 -4.30
N GLY A 27 -6.60 -13.03 -3.83
CA GLY A 27 -7.12 -14.32 -3.38
C GLY A 27 -7.87 -14.28 -2.05
N LEU A 28 -7.84 -13.17 -1.32
CA LEU A 28 -8.54 -13.04 -0.04
C LEU A 28 -10.06 -13.06 -0.24
N THR A 29 -10.79 -13.73 0.64
CA THR A 29 -12.24 -14.00 0.48
C THR A 29 -13.16 -13.05 1.26
N PHE A 30 -12.61 -12.04 1.96
CA PHE A 30 -13.42 -11.05 2.69
C PHE A 30 -14.29 -10.22 1.73
N SER A 31 -15.53 -9.93 2.15
CA SER A 31 -16.52 -9.22 1.34
C SER A 31 -16.19 -7.74 1.14
N GLU A 32 -15.90 -7.01 2.23
CA GLU A 32 -15.66 -5.56 2.22
C GLU A 32 -14.19 -5.25 2.52
N LYS A 33 -13.34 -5.31 1.49
CA LYS A 33 -11.90 -5.08 1.61
C LYS A 33 -11.39 -4.08 0.56
N LYS A 34 -10.47 -3.21 0.97
CA LYS A 34 -9.70 -2.34 0.06
C LYS A 34 -8.21 -2.59 0.27
N ALA A 35 -7.46 -2.66 -0.82
CA ALA A 35 -6.01 -2.83 -0.78
C ALA A 35 -5.34 -1.56 -1.27
N VAL A 36 -4.49 -0.94 -0.46
CA VAL A 36 -3.75 0.27 -0.82
C VAL A 36 -2.26 0.05 -0.60
N LEU A 37 -1.48 0.21 -1.66
CA LEU A 37 -0.02 0.21 -1.60
C LEU A 37 0.50 1.64 -1.49
N VAL A 38 1.52 1.87 -0.67
CA VAL A 38 2.20 3.17 -0.60
C VAL A 38 3.63 3.00 -1.06
N ASP A 39 3.94 3.49 -2.26
CA ASP A 39 5.29 3.48 -2.80
C ASP A 39 6.15 4.57 -2.14
N ASN A 40 7.22 4.17 -1.47
CA ASN A 40 8.22 5.07 -0.90
C ASN A 40 9.59 4.99 -1.60
N SER A 41 9.62 4.53 -2.86
CA SER A 41 10.81 4.54 -3.71
C SER A 41 11.30 5.95 -4.00
N LYS A 42 12.58 6.08 -4.33
CA LYS A 42 13.21 7.36 -4.69
C LYS A 42 12.69 7.95 -6.00
N ASP A 43 12.44 7.09 -6.99
CA ASP A 43 11.91 7.45 -8.30
C ASP A 43 10.48 6.94 -8.53
N ASP A 44 9.86 7.34 -9.63
CA ASP A 44 8.47 6.97 -9.96
C ASP A 44 8.35 5.67 -10.78
N ASN A 45 9.47 5.02 -11.13
CA ASN A 45 9.45 3.84 -11.98
C ASN A 45 8.65 2.70 -11.33
N TYR A 46 8.83 2.51 -10.02
CA TYR A 46 8.11 1.49 -9.28
C TYR A 46 6.63 1.85 -9.11
N PHE A 47 6.31 3.11 -8.84
CA PHE A 47 4.93 3.60 -8.80
C PHE A 47 4.16 3.32 -10.11
N TYR A 48 4.77 3.62 -11.26
CA TYR A 48 4.14 3.34 -12.55
C TYR A 48 3.99 1.83 -12.83
N LEU A 49 4.93 1.01 -12.36
CA LEU A 49 4.78 -0.44 -12.40
C LEU A 49 3.57 -0.89 -11.56
N LEU A 50 3.43 -0.38 -10.33
CA LEU A 50 2.31 -0.71 -9.45
C LEU A 50 0.96 -0.30 -10.04
N LYS A 51 0.87 0.87 -10.69
CA LYS A 51 -0.36 1.32 -11.37
C LYS A 51 -0.81 0.34 -12.45
N LYS A 52 0.12 -0.29 -13.18
CA LYS A 52 -0.20 -1.32 -14.19
C LYS A 52 -0.81 -2.59 -13.58
N LEU A 53 -0.55 -2.86 -12.29
CA LEU A 53 -1.12 -4.00 -11.58
C LEU A 53 -2.58 -3.76 -11.16
N LYS A 54 -3.23 -2.64 -11.48
CA LYS A 54 -4.65 -2.37 -11.15
C LYS A 54 -4.96 -2.57 -9.65
N ILE A 55 -4.05 -2.12 -8.79
CA ILE A 55 -4.23 -2.01 -7.34
C ILE A 55 -4.11 -0.53 -6.96
N ASP A 56 -4.84 -0.10 -5.93
CA ASP A 56 -4.72 1.28 -5.46
C ASP A 56 -3.31 1.51 -4.95
N VAL A 57 -2.69 2.57 -5.44
CA VAL A 57 -1.32 2.93 -5.09
C VAL A 57 -1.18 4.43 -4.96
N ILE A 58 -0.49 4.84 -3.90
CA ILE A 58 -0.15 6.22 -3.56
C ILE A 58 1.37 6.36 -3.56
N LYS A 59 1.87 7.45 -4.14
CA LYS A 59 3.29 7.80 -4.05
C LYS A 59 3.53 8.60 -2.77
N CYS A 60 4.43 8.12 -1.93
CA CYS A 60 4.90 8.84 -0.75
C CYS A 60 6.13 9.67 -1.12
N THR A 61 6.29 10.82 -0.47
CA THR A 61 7.53 11.60 -0.52
C THR A 61 8.69 10.74 -0.01
N TYR A 62 9.77 10.68 -0.79
CA TYR A 62 10.98 9.96 -0.43
C TYR A 62 11.73 10.66 0.71
N SER A 63 12.31 9.86 1.61
CA SER A 63 13.30 10.29 2.61
C SER A 63 14.49 9.35 2.55
N GLU A 64 15.70 9.86 2.77
CA GLU A 64 16.90 9.03 2.87
C GLU A 64 16.83 8.09 4.10
N SER A 65 16.16 8.53 5.18
CA SER A 65 15.89 7.71 6.37
C SER A 65 14.85 6.62 6.07
N ALA A 66 15.26 5.35 6.17
CA ALA A 66 14.36 4.21 6.02
C ALA A 66 13.20 4.24 7.04
N ARG A 67 13.49 4.64 8.28
CA ARG A 67 12.48 4.81 9.32
C ARG A 67 11.43 5.85 8.91
N ASP A 68 11.87 6.99 8.41
CA ASP A 68 10.95 8.07 8.01
C ASP A 68 10.08 7.67 6.84
N ARG A 69 10.64 6.93 5.87
CA ARG A 69 9.86 6.36 4.76
C ARG A 69 8.71 5.51 5.29
N ILE A 70 9.00 4.59 6.21
CA ILE A 70 7.97 3.73 6.80
C ILE A 70 6.95 4.54 7.60
N VAL A 71 7.39 5.48 8.44
CA VAL A 71 6.50 6.33 9.24
C VAL A 71 5.55 7.12 8.35
N ARG A 72 6.06 7.79 7.32
CA ARG A 72 5.24 8.59 6.38
C ARG A 72 4.25 7.71 5.63
N SER A 73 4.70 6.57 5.10
CA SER A 73 3.82 5.64 4.40
C SER A 73 2.70 5.10 5.31
N ARG A 74 3.00 4.75 6.56
CA ARG A 74 1.99 4.27 7.50
C ARG A 74 1.03 5.37 7.97
N ASN A 75 1.49 6.61 8.07
CA ASN A 75 0.63 7.74 8.39
C ASN A 75 -0.42 7.97 7.29
N ILE A 76 -0.02 7.94 6.01
CA ILE A 76 -0.97 8.00 4.88
C ILE A 76 -2.05 6.92 5.00
N LEU A 77 -1.64 5.67 5.26
CA LEU A 77 -2.57 4.56 5.43
C LEU A 77 -3.48 4.72 6.65
N ARG A 78 -2.96 5.25 7.75
CA ARG A 78 -3.74 5.53 8.96
C ARG A 78 -4.79 6.62 8.70
N ASP A 79 -4.42 7.67 7.98
CA ASP A 79 -5.35 8.75 7.62
C ASP A 79 -6.48 8.21 6.75
N ILE A 80 -6.18 7.31 5.80
CA ILE A 80 -7.22 6.61 5.01
C ILE A 80 -8.12 5.78 5.92
N ALA A 81 -7.53 4.95 6.79
CA ALA A 81 -8.27 4.08 7.69
C ALA A 81 -9.28 4.87 8.56
N LEU A 82 -8.82 5.99 9.14
CA LEU A 82 -9.61 6.84 10.02
C LEU A 82 -10.66 7.66 9.24
N ASN A 83 -10.28 8.30 8.14
CA ASN A 83 -11.19 9.19 7.40
C ASN A 83 -12.29 8.43 6.64
N GLU A 84 -12.01 7.22 6.17
CA GLU A 84 -12.99 6.37 5.48
C GLU A 84 -13.77 5.44 6.43
N ASN A 85 -13.53 5.53 7.74
CA ASN A 85 -14.16 4.72 8.80
C ASN A 85 -14.02 3.21 8.59
N TYR A 86 -12.79 2.72 8.44
CA TYR A 86 -12.52 1.28 8.44
C TYR A 86 -12.58 0.70 9.85
N ASP A 87 -13.16 -0.49 9.99
CA ASP A 87 -13.22 -1.20 11.27
C ASP A 87 -11.87 -1.85 11.62
N TYR A 88 -11.12 -2.27 10.59
CA TYR A 88 -9.79 -2.87 10.74
C TYR A 88 -8.79 -2.29 9.75
N PHE A 89 -7.57 -2.10 10.24
CA PHE A 89 -6.40 -1.76 9.43
C PHE A 89 -5.34 -2.85 9.62
N SER A 90 -5.07 -3.60 8.55
CA SER A 90 -4.00 -4.60 8.46
C SER A 90 -2.83 -4.12 7.62
#